data_AF-A0A6F8V597-F1
#
_entry.id   AF-A0A6F8V597-F1
#
_cell.length_a   1.000
_cell.length_b   1.000
_cell.length_c   1.000
_cell.angle_alpha   90.00
_cell.angle_beta   90.00
_cell.angle_gamma   90.00
#
_symmetry.space_group_name_H-M   'P 1'
#
loop_
_entity.id
_entity.type
_entity.pdbx_description
1 polymer ?
#
loop_
_entity_poly.entity_id
_entity_poly.type
_entity_poly.pdbx_seq_one_letter_code
_entity_poly.pdbx_strand_id
1 'polypeptide(L)'
;MRLIWFQPPRLVSGFKAMAYGDYSGPDKADKGKEGGSCNRRLCQCAPARWYNHGSFAWYCDDCRQAIEFDPVNKRDWDRNWLPRCGHPMFETREMMDRRASINAVPG
;
A
#
# COMPACT_ATOMS: atom_id res chain seq x y z
N MET A 1 -22.99 -45.29 -9.43
CA MET A 1 -21.94 -44.42 -8.83
C MET A 1 -22.11 -43.00 -9.36
N ARG A 2 -22.56 -42.06 -8.53
CA ARG A 2 -22.70 -40.63 -8.88
C ARG A 2 -21.44 -39.90 -8.40
N LEU A 3 -20.61 -39.46 -9.35
CA LEU A 3 -19.50 -38.54 -9.06
C LEU A 3 -20.09 -37.16 -8.74
N ILE A 4 -20.13 -36.84 -7.45
CA ILE A 4 -20.52 -35.52 -6.96
C ILE A 4 -19.30 -34.63 -7.12
N TRP A 5 -19.30 -33.79 -8.14
CA TRP A 5 -18.28 -32.76 -8.34
C TRP A 5 -18.47 -31.70 -7.25
N PHE A 6 -17.57 -31.69 -6.27
CA PHE A 6 -17.47 -30.63 -5.26
C PHE A 6 -16.99 -29.35 -5.97
N GLN A 7 -17.90 -28.41 -6.23
CA GLN A 7 -17.49 -27.07 -6.63
C GLN A 7 -16.89 -26.36 -5.41
N PRO A 8 -15.67 -25.81 -5.50
CA PRO A 8 -15.16 -24.97 -4.43
C PRO A 8 -16.03 -23.70 -4.30
N PRO A 9 -16.21 -23.16 -3.08
CA PRO A 9 -16.97 -21.94 -2.88
C PRO A 9 -16.32 -20.81 -3.68
N ARG A 10 -17.12 -20.15 -4.52
CA ARG A 10 -16.73 -18.91 -5.20
C ARG A 10 -16.30 -17.92 -4.13
N LEU A 11 -15.00 -17.59 -4.11
CA LEU A 11 -14.48 -16.43 -3.41
C LEU A 11 -15.39 -15.24 -3.75
N VAL A 12 -15.96 -14.64 -2.72
CA VAL A 12 -16.59 -13.32 -2.80
C VAL A 12 -15.50 -12.30 -3.15
N SER A 13 -15.12 -12.26 -4.41
CA SER A 13 -14.27 -11.22 -5.01
C SER A 13 -15.09 -9.94 -5.12
N GLY A 14 -15.36 -9.33 -3.95
CA GLY A 14 -16.09 -8.07 -3.81
C GLY A 14 -15.18 -6.84 -3.70
N PHE A 15 -13.86 -6.98 -3.77
CA PHE A 15 -12.96 -5.84 -3.94
C PHE A 15 -12.93 -5.45 -5.41
N LYS A 16 -13.97 -4.73 -5.84
CA LYS A 16 -13.99 -4.08 -7.14
C LYS A 16 -12.84 -3.07 -7.17
N ALA A 17 -11.73 -3.45 -7.78
CA ALA A 17 -10.70 -2.50 -8.17
C ALA A 17 -11.38 -1.44 -9.04
N MET A 18 -11.51 -0.22 -8.54
CA MET A 18 -11.90 0.90 -9.39
C MET A 18 -10.82 1.03 -10.45
N ALA A 19 -11.19 0.85 -11.71
CA ALA A 19 -10.27 1.01 -12.82
C ALA A 19 -9.62 2.40 -12.75
N TYR A 20 -8.34 2.46 -13.09
CA TYR A 20 -7.57 3.70 -13.09
C TYR A 20 -8.20 4.69 -14.08
N GLY A 21 -8.79 5.79 -13.58
CA GLY A 21 -9.34 6.85 -14.44
C GLY A 21 -10.77 7.30 -14.11
N ASP A 22 -11.59 6.43 -13.51
CA ASP A 22 -13.05 6.62 -13.52
C ASP A 22 -13.61 7.46 -12.36
N TYR A 23 -12.74 8.01 -11.50
CA TYR A 23 -13.17 8.79 -10.34
C TYR A 23 -13.01 10.30 -10.55
N SER A 24 -14.13 11.02 -10.64
CA SER A 24 -14.19 12.48 -10.73
C SER A 24 -14.84 13.15 -9.50
N GLY A 25 -15.05 12.39 -8.41
CA GLY A 25 -15.68 12.89 -7.19
C GLY A 25 -14.70 13.59 -6.23
N PRO A 26 -15.21 14.25 -5.17
CA PRO A 26 -14.37 14.83 -4.13
C PRO A 26 -13.67 13.74 -3.33
N ASP A 27 -12.42 13.99 -2.94
CA ASP A 27 -11.68 13.06 -2.10
C ASP A 27 -12.42 12.72 -0.80
N LYS A 28 -12.39 11.44 -0.40
CA LYS A 28 -12.93 11.03 0.89
C LYS A 28 -12.18 11.75 2.03
N ALA A 29 -12.91 12.08 3.11
CA ALA A 29 -12.35 12.80 4.26
C ALA A 29 -11.20 12.05 4.98
N ASP A 30 -11.07 10.74 4.74
CA ASP A 30 -10.04 9.87 5.30
C ASP A 30 -8.89 9.56 4.32
N LYS A 31 -8.83 10.27 3.19
CA LYS A 31 -7.80 10.04 2.17
C LYS A 31 -6.39 10.31 2.72
N GLY A 32 -5.48 9.39 2.39
CA GLY A 32 -4.09 9.40 2.80
C GLY A 32 -3.84 9.11 4.27
N LYS A 33 -4.88 8.76 5.05
CA LYS A 33 -4.76 8.39 6.47
C LYS A 33 -4.58 6.89 6.64
N GLU A 34 -3.90 6.50 7.72
CA GLU A 34 -3.73 5.09 8.11
C GLU A 34 -5.08 4.39 8.27
N GLY A 35 -5.26 3.25 7.60
CA GLY A 35 -6.52 2.51 7.58
C GLY A 35 -7.64 3.15 6.75
N GLY A 36 -7.48 4.41 6.33
CA GLY A 36 -8.45 5.16 5.52
C GLY A 36 -8.33 4.87 4.02
N SER A 37 -8.64 5.88 3.20
CA SER A 37 -8.61 5.77 1.74
C SER A 37 -7.24 6.10 1.16
N CYS A 38 -6.87 5.45 0.06
CA CYS A 38 -5.56 5.60 -0.58
C CYS A 38 -5.27 7.05 -1.04
N ASN A 39 -4.04 7.52 -0.82
CA ASN A 39 -3.60 8.86 -1.19
C ASN A 39 -3.50 9.12 -2.70
N ARG A 40 -3.43 8.10 -3.56
CA ARG A 40 -3.34 8.32 -5.01
C ARG A 40 -4.58 9.07 -5.49
N ARG A 41 -4.41 10.19 -6.21
CA ARG A 41 -5.47 11.14 -6.58
C ARG A 41 -6.79 10.47 -7.00
N LEU A 42 -6.74 9.57 -7.99
CA LEU A 42 -7.93 8.89 -8.52
C LEU A 42 -8.35 7.63 -7.75
N CYS A 43 -7.53 7.15 -6.80
CA CYS A 43 -7.82 5.95 -6.02
C CYS A 43 -8.55 6.33 -4.73
N GLN A 44 -9.70 5.71 -4.48
CA GLN A 44 -10.46 5.88 -3.22
C GLN A 44 -10.55 4.55 -2.44
N CYS A 45 -9.68 3.58 -2.75
CA CYS A 45 -9.66 2.26 -2.13
C CYS A 45 -9.20 2.35 -0.67
N ALA A 46 -9.80 1.51 0.17
CA ALA A 46 -9.42 1.28 1.55
C ALA A 46 -9.25 -0.24 1.77
N PRO A 47 -8.46 -0.68 2.76
CA PRO A 47 -7.68 0.13 3.69
C PRO A 47 -6.33 0.60 3.12
N ALA A 48 -5.90 1.79 3.51
CA ALA A 48 -4.56 2.30 3.24
C ALA A 48 -3.58 1.81 4.32
N ARG A 49 -2.81 0.76 3.98
CA ARG A 49 -1.93 0.00 4.90
C ARG A 49 -0.44 0.35 4.78
N TRP A 50 -0.06 1.05 3.74
CA TRP A 50 1.34 1.31 3.40
C TRP A 50 1.67 2.78 3.48
N TYR A 51 2.56 3.15 4.39
CA TYR A 51 3.07 4.50 4.53
C TYR A 51 4.17 4.76 3.50
N ASN A 52 4.00 5.78 2.66
CA ASN A 52 5.04 6.24 1.73
C ASN A 52 5.91 7.30 2.39
N HIS A 53 7.21 7.04 2.49
CA HIS A 53 8.17 7.97 3.10
C HIS A 53 8.52 9.19 2.24
N GLY A 54 8.31 9.12 0.92
CA GLY A 54 8.49 10.26 0.01
C GLY A 54 7.33 11.25 0.02
N SER A 55 6.09 10.79 0.28
CA SER A 55 4.90 11.66 0.31
C SER A 55 4.27 11.83 1.70
N PHE A 56 4.80 11.18 2.73
CA PHE A 56 4.29 11.18 4.10
C PHE A 56 2.79 10.83 4.22
N ALA A 57 2.30 9.89 3.40
CA ALA A 57 0.88 9.54 3.31
C ALA A 57 0.66 8.04 3.12
N TRP A 58 -0.56 7.56 3.38
CA TRP A 58 -0.92 6.13 3.33
C TRP A 58 -1.57 5.70 2.01
N TYR A 59 -1.23 4.49 1.55
CA TYR A 59 -1.67 3.91 0.28
C TYR A 59 -2.20 2.47 0.47
N CYS A 60 -3.10 2.07 -0.43
CA CYS A 60 -3.53 0.67 -0.53
C CYS A 60 -2.45 -0.19 -1.21
N ASP A 61 -2.61 -1.51 -1.13
CA ASP A 61 -1.67 -2.49 -1.67
C ASP A 61 -1.42 -2.34 -3.17
N ASP A 62 -2.49 -2.14 -3.96
CA ASP A 62 -2.38 -2.03 -5.42
C ASP A 62 -1.58 -0.79 -5.83
N CYS A 63 -1.84 0.34 -5.17
CA CYS A 63 -1.10 1.58 -5.46
C CYS A 63 0.33 1.50 -4.96
N ARG A 64 0.57 0.85 -3.80
CA ARG A 64 1.91 0.59 -3.32
C ARG A 64 2.69 -0.27 -4.32
N GLN A 65 2.10 -1.35 -4.82
CA GLN A 65 2.73 -2.22 -5.82
C GLN A 65 3.08 -1.45 -7.10
N ALA A 66 2.16 -0.61 -7.60
CA ALA A 66 2.37 0.16 -8.82
C ALA A 66 3.42 1.27 -8.67
N ILE A 67 3.55 1.86 -7.48
CA ILE A 67 4.48 2.98 -7.23
C ILE A 67 5.85 2.47 -6.79
N GLU A 68 5.90 1.51 -5.86
CA GLU A 68 7.14 0.96 -5.28
C GLU A 68 8.03 0.29 -6.32
N PHE A 69 7.41 -0.49 -7.21
CA PHE A 69 8.13 -1.28 -8.19
C PHE A 69 8.11 -0.66 -9.59
N ASP A 70 7.61 0.57 -9.73
CA ASP A 70 7.88 1.35 -10.93
C ASP A 70 9.41 1.47 -11.12
N PRO A 71 9.96 1.17 -12.30
CA PRO A 71 11.41 1.14 -12.51
C PRO A 71 12.12 2.45 -12.19
N VAL A 72 11.46 3.60 -12.37
CA VAL A 72 12.03 4.91 -12.11
C VAL A 72 12.04 5.17 -10.60
N ASN A 73 10.90 4.97 -9.94
CA ASN A 73 10.79 5.19 -8.49
C ASN A 73 11.70 4.25 -7.71
N LYS A 74 11.70 2.96 -8.05
CA LYS A 74 12.53 1.96 -7.38
C LYS A 74 14.01 2.32 -7.51
N ARG A 75 14.47 2.65 -8.73
CA ARG A 75 15.86 3.02 -8.99
C ARG A 75 16.26 4.28 -8.24
N ASP A 76 15.39 5.29 -8.20
CA ASP A 76 15.66 6.53 -7.46
C ASP A 76 15.76 6.26 -5.96
N TRP A 77 14.80 5.51 -5.40
CA TRP A 77 14.79 5.17 -3.98
C TRP A 77 16.04 4.39 -3.57
N ASP A 78 16.35 3.30 -4.29
CA ASP A 78 17.50 2.44 -3.98
C ASP A 78 18.82 3.22 -4.03
N ARG A 79 18.97 4.14 -4.99
CA ARG A 79 20.22 4.88 -5.19
C ARG A 79 20.36 6.08 -4.25
N ASN A 80 19.30 6.84 -4.05
CA ASN A 80 19.39 8.18 -3.45
C ASN A 80 18.85 8.24 -2.02
N TRP A 81 17.93 7.35 -1.64
CA TRP A 81 17.20 7.44 -0.37
C TRP A 81 17.51 6.30 0.57
N LEU A 82 17.46 5.05 0.08
CA LEU A 82 17.74 3.87 0.89
C LEU A 82 19.08 3.94 1.65
N PRO A 83 20.21 4.40 1.06
CA PRO A 83 21.49 4.49 1.78
C PRO A 83 21.50 5.52 2.92
N ARG A 84 20.64 6.54 2.83
CA ARG A 84 20.56 7.64 3.81
C ARG A 84 19.52 7.38 4.88
N CYS A 85 18.40 6.79 4.49
CA CYS A 85 17.22 6.58 5.31
C CYS A 85 17.25 5.22 6.02
N GLY A 86 17.87 4.20 5.41
CA GLY A 86 17.94 2.85 5.97
C GLY A 86 16.61 2.09 5.98
N HIS A 87 15.64 2.49 5.16
CA HIS A 87 14.33 1.84 5.06
C HIS A 87 13.78 1.88 3.61
N PRO A 88 12.87 0.96 3.25
CA PRO A 88 12.22 0.97 1.94
C PRO A 88 11.32 2.20 1.76
N MET A 89 10.86 2.42 0.53
CA MET A 89 9.99 3.56 0.19
C MET A 89 8.64 3.47 0.89
N PHE A 90 8.15 2.24 1.04
CA PHE A 90 6.91 1.95 1.74
C PHE A 90 7.14 1.02 2.91
N GLU A 91 6.50 1.32 4.04
CA GLU A 91 6.49 0.47 5.23
C GLU A 91 5.06 0.35 5.77
N THR A 92 4.73 -0.79 6.38
CA THR A 92 3.55 -0.86 7.25
C THR A 92 3.85 -0.24 8.61
N ARG A 93 2.81 0.00 9.42
CA ARG A 93 2.95 0.43 10.82
C ARG A 93 3.88 -0.49 11.60
N GLU A 94 3.66 -1.80 11.49
CA GLU A 94 4.42 -2.81 12.21
C GLU A 94 5.90 -2.82 11.82
N MET A 95 6.22 -2.52 10.55
CA MET A 95 7.61 -2.39 10.09
C MET A 95 8.29 -1.16 10.71
N MET A 96 7.61 0.00 10.71
CA MET A 96 8.13 1.22 11.32
C MET A 96 8.33 1.04 12.83
N ASP A 97 7.37 0.43 13.53
CA ASP A 97 7.44 0.18 14.96
C ASP A 97 8.59 -0.78 15.30
N ARG A 98 8.79 -1.83 14.50
CA ARG A 98 9.93 -2.75 14.65
C ARG A 98 11.28 -2.05 14.46
N ARG A 99 11.37 -1.17 13.45
CA ARG A 99 12.60 -0.39 13.21
C ARG A 99 12.87 0.57 14.36
N ALA A 100 11.85 1.26 14.85
CA ALA A 100 11.95 2.13 16.01
C ALA A 100 12.37 1.35 17.26
N SER A 101 11.84 0.15 17.49
CA SER A 101 12.20 -0.67 18.65
C SER A 101 13.66 -1.14 18.61
N ILE A 102 14.18 -1.48 17.41
CA ILE A 102 15.60 -1.86 17.26
C ILE A 102 16.51 -0.67 17.57
N ASN A 103 16.16 0.52 17.06
CA ASN A 103 16.97 1.73 17.24
C ASN A 103 16.88 2.31 18.67
N ALA A 104 15.87 1.92 19.45
CA ALA A 104 15.66 2.41 20.81
C ALA A 104 16.43 1.62 21.87
N VAL A 105 17.07 0.48 21.53
CA VAL A 105 17.90 -0.27 22.48
C VAL A 105 19.26 0.42 22.59
N PRO A 106 19.62 1.02 23.74
CA PRO A 106 20.99 1.50 23.96
C PRO A 106 21.93 0.29 23.96
N GLY A 107 22.99 0.37 23.16
CA GLY A 107 24.09 -0.59 23.18
C GLY A 107 24.90 -0.54 24.47
#